data_AF-A0A317NKD4-F1
#
_entry.id   AF-A0A317NKD4-F1
#
_cell.length_a   1.000
_cell.length_b   1.000
_cell.length_c   1.000
_cell.angle_alpha   90.00
_cell.angle_beta   90.00
_cell.angle_gamma   90.00
#
_symmetry.space_group_name_H-M   'P 1'
#
loop_
_entity.id
_entity.type
_entity.pdbx_description
1 polymer ?
#
loop_
_entity_poly.entity_id
_entity_poly.type
_entity_poly.pdbx_seq_one_letter_code
_entity_poly.pdbx_strand_id
1 'polypeptide(L)'
;MRNRILSVAGAVALAPLASLLAPAADAGAHGWVTGPASRQEQCARGLVPCGAVKYEPQSVEGPKGLTNCSANKYPELDDDSLGWVPQKVSGRTTFTWKNTANHRTLNWEYFLGDTRIAVIDGGNEQPPMEVTHTIDLSNYSGRQKLRAVWNIGDTAAAFYSCVDLEIGGSGGGTPTTTTPKPTTTKPPTTTPPATTTKPPATTTTTPAPTTTHQHPTTTTAPAAAAWRQGATYAVGDKVTYQGRTYTCRQAHTVHDPNWTPPNTPALWSAA
;
A
#
# COMPACT_ATOMS: atom_id res chain seq x y z
N MET A 1 -69.21 2.07 -36.32
CA MET A 1 -68.40 2.24 -35.09
C MET A 1 -67.77 0.88 -34.79
N ARG A 2 -66.60 0.54 -35.36
CA ARG A 2 -65.24 0.77 -34.87
C ARG A 2 -65.03 0.15 -33.48
N ASN A 3 -64.43 -1.05 -33.44
CA ASN A 3 -63.43 -1.47 -32.45
C ASN A 3 -62.75 -2.77 -32.89
N ARG A 4 -61.51 -2.65 -33.38
CA ARG A 4 -60.56 -3.76 -33.53
C ARG A 4 -59.69 -3.75 -32.28
N ILE A 5 -59.76 -4.79 -31.46
CA ILE A 5 -58.85 -4.99 -30.33
C ILE A 5 -57.64 -5.76 -30.88
N LEU A 6 -56.50 -5.08 -30.98
CA LEU A 6 -55.21 -5.66 -31.26
C LEU A 6 -54.59 -6.08 -29.92
N SER A 7 -54.49 -7.38 -29.68
CA SER A 7 -53.70 -7.94 -28.59
C SER A 7 -52.22 -7.80 -28.93
N VAL A 8 -51.51 -6.91 -28.23
CA VAL A 8 -50.04 -6.85 -28.25
C VAL A 8 -49.53 -7.63 -27.05
N ALA A 9 -49.08 -8.86 -27.29
CA ALA A 9 -48.28 -9.60 -26.31
C ALA A 9 -46.87 -9.01 -26.30
N GLY A 10 -46.55 -8.20 -25.29
CA GLY A 10 -45.20 -7.69 -25.06
C GLY A 10 -44.34 -8.76 -24.40
N ALA A 11 -43.35 -9.29 -25.13
CA ALA A 11 -42.30 -10.10 -24.54
C ALA A 11 -41.33 -9.19 -23.76
N VAL A 12 -41.41 -9.21 -22.43
CA VAL A 12 -40.41 -8.57 -21.57
C VAL A 12 -39.19 -9.49 -21.54
N ALA A 13 -38.17 -9.18 -22.33
CA ALA A 13 -36.86 -9.81 -22.21
C ALA A 13 -36.17 -9.27 -20.94
N LEU A 14 -36.25 -10.00 -19.83
CA LEU A 14 -35.41 -9.78 -18.65
C LEU A 14 -33.99 -10.23 -18.99
N ALA A 15 -33.13 -9.30 -19.40
CA ALA A 15 -31.70 -9.55 -19.47
C ALA A 15 -31.14 -9.63 -18.03
N PRO A 16 -30.49 -10.72 -17.61
CA PRO A 16 -29.82 -10.75 -16.32
C PRO A 16 -28.62 -9.80 -16.38
N LEU A 17 -28.62 -8.76 -15.53
CA LEU A 17 -27.41 -8.00 -15.25
C LEU A 17 -26.42 -8.95 -14.54
N ALA A 18 -25.59 -9.64 -15.33
CA ALA A 18 -24.36 -10.21 -14.82
C ALA A 18 -23.42 -9.04 -14.50
N SER A 19 -23.41 -8.60 -13.25
CA SER A 19 -22.40 -7.68 -12.74
C SER A 19 -21.04 -8.36 -12.87
N LEU A 20 -20.25 -7.99 -13.87
CA LEU A 20 -18.85 -8.40 -13.95
C LEU A 20 -18.14 -7.85 -12.70
N LEU A 21 -17.80 -8.73 -11.76
CA LEU A 21 -16.83 -8.39 -10.71
C LEU A 21 -15.46 -8.23 -11.37
N ALA A 22 -15.14 -7.01 -11.78
CA ALA A 22 -13.77 -6.66 -12.12
C ALA A 22 -12.92 -6.81 -10.84
N PRO A 23 -11.73 -7.43 -10.93
CA PRO A 23 -10.80 -7.44 -9.79
C PRO A 23 -10.49 -5.99 -9.39
N ALA A 24 -10.39 -5.73 -8.09
CA ALA A 24 -9.97 -4.43 -7.59
C ALA A 24 -8.60 -4.10 -8.22
N ALA A 25 -8.52 -2.97 -8.94
CA ALA A 25 -7.24 -2.47 -9.40
C ALA A 25 -6.37 -2.14 -8.19
N ASP A 26 -5.10 -2.56 -8.23
CA ASP A 26 -4.10 -2.14 -7.25
C ASP A 26 -4.09 -0.61 -7.19
N ALA A 27 -4.08 -0.05 -5.99
CA ALA A 27 -4.14 1.39 -5.78
C ALA A 27 -2.82 2.09 -6.10
N GLY A 28 -1.70 1.35 -6.22
CA GLY A 28 -0.37 1.96 -6.25
C GLY A 28 -0.05 2.79 -4.99
N ALA A 29 -0.90 2.70 -3.97
CA ALA A 29 -0.70 3.25 -2.64
C ALA A 29 0.15 2.27 -1.84
N HIS A 30 0.88 2.75 -0.84
CA HIS A 30 1.71 1.87 -0.02
C HIS A 30 1.94 2.51 1.34
N GLY A 31 1.63 1.77 2.41
CA GLY A 31 1.81 2.24 3.78
C GLY A 31 1.40 1.21 4.83
N TRP A 32 1.92 1.37 6.05
CA TRP A 32 1.63 0.50 7.18
C TRP A 32 1.84 1.22 8.51
N VAL A 33 1.37 0.62 9.62
CA VAL A 33 1.58 1.17 10.96
C VAL A 33 2.97 0.81 11.48
N THR A 34 3.80 1.82 11.77
CA THR A 34 5.17 1.66 12.30
C THR A 34 5.25 1.76 13.82
N GLY A 35 4.27 2.38 14.46
CA GLY A 35 4.24 2.63 15.90
C GLY A 35 2.81 2.77 16.43
N PRO A 36 2.39 2.03 17.48
CA PRO A 36 3.06 0.84 18.02
C PRO A 36 3.30 -0.21 16.92
N ALA A 37 4.37 -1.01 17.04
CA ALA A 37 4.84 -1.84 15.93
C ALA A 37 3.78 -2.89 15.50
N SER A 38 3.30 -2.76 14.26
CA SER A 38 2.44 -3.76 13.62
C SER A 38 3.16 -5.09 13.39
N ARG A 39 2.41 -6.13 13.03
CA ARG A 39 2.95 -7.43 12.64
C ARG A 39 3.94 -7.30 11.47
N GLN A 40 3.57 -6.63 10.39
CA GLN A 40 4.49 -6.41 9.27
C GLN A 40 5.70 -5.53 9.63
N GLU A 41 5.58 -4.60 10.59
CA GLU A 41 6.73 -3.85 11.11
C GLU A 41 7.68 -4.76 11.92
N GLN A 42 7.14 -5.67 12.74
CA GLN A 42 7.94 -6.66 13.45
C GLN A 42 8.66 -7.62 12.48
N CYS A 43 8.00 -8.01 11.39
CA CYS A 43 8.62 -8.76 10.30
C CYS A 43 9.78 -8.00 9.66
N ALA A 44 9.56 -6.73 9.27
CA ALA A 44 10.56 -5.90 8.63
C ALA A 44 11.78 -5.63 9.55
N ARG A 45 11.56 -5.56 10.87
CA ARG A 45 12.63 -5.45 11.88
C ARG A 45 13.32 -6.78 12.22
N GLY A 46 12.86 -7.90 11.67
CA GLY A 46 13.40 -9.23 11.97
C GLY A 46 13.10 -9.73 13.39
N LEU A 47 12.08 -9.18 14.06
CA LEU A 47 11.68 -9.59 15.41
C LEU A 47 10.87 -10.89 15.41
N VAL A 48 10.14 -11.13 14.32
CA VAL A 48 9.34 -12.34 14.10
C VAL A 48 9.76 -12.95 12.76
N PRO A 49 9.98 -14.27 12.67
CA PRO A 49 10.34 -14.91 11.42
C PRO A 49 9.16 -14.85 10.45
N CYS A 50 9.30 -14.04 9.40
CA CYS A 50 8.27 -13.86 8.37
C CYS A 50 8.77 -14.23 6.97
N GLY A 51 7.79 -14.43 6.08
CA GLY A 51 8.00 -14.69 4.66
C GLY A 51 8.33 -13.41 3.89
N ALA A 52 7.62 -13.20 2.79
CA ALA A 52 7.89 -12.11 1.85
C ALA A 52 7.61 -10.72 2.45
N VAL A 53 6.64 -10.61 3.37
CA VAL A 53 6.17 -9.31 3.90
C VAL A 53 7.28 -8.49 4.57
N LYS A 54 8.35 -9.11 5.08
CA LYS A 54 9.49 -8.40 5.69
C LYS A 54 10.24 -7.50 4.70
N TYR A 55 10.17 -7.81 3.39
CA TYR A 55 10.82 -7.04 2.34
C TYR A 55 9.93 -5.90 1.81
N GLU A 56 8.64 -5.95 2.10
CA GLU A 56 7.64 -5.02 1.59
C GLU A 56 6.48 -4.80 2.60
N PRO A 57 6.76 -4.36 3.84
CA PRO A 57 5.73 -4.20 4.87
C PRO A 57 4.63 -3.21 4.47
N GLN A 58 4.93 -2.29 3.55
CA GLN A 58 4.00 -1.31 2.99
C GLN A 58 2.93 -1.90 2.05
N SER A 59 3.03 -3.18 1.68
CA SER A 59 2.31 -3.76 0.54
C SER A 59 1.17 -4.70 0.94
N VAL A 60 0.72 -4.66 2.20
CA VAL A 60 -0.42 -5.45 2.74
C VAL A 60 -1.75 -4.87 2.26
N GLU A 61 -1.95 -4.99 0.95
CA GLU A 61 -3.07 -4.45 0.17
C GLU A 61 -4.08 -5.54 -0.17
N GLY A 62 -5.37 -5.19 -0.11
CA GLY A 62 -6.46 -6.03 -0.61
C GLY A 62 -7.76 -5.25 -0.80
N PRO A 63 -8.86 -5.91 -1.22
CA PRO A 63 -10.17 -5.27 -1.31
C PRO A 63 -10.60 -4.66 0.03
N LYS A 64 -11.36 -3.57 0.01
CA LYS A 64 -12.01 -2.99 1.20
C LYS A 64 -12.91 -4.02 1.91
N GLY A 65 -13.00 -3.91 3.24
CA GLY A 65 -13.94 -4.69 4.06
C GLY A 65 -13.44 -6.05 4.54
N LEU A 66 -12.17 -6.40 4.30
CA LEU A 66 -11.58 -7.59 4.90
C LEU A 66 -11.41 -7.42 6.42
N THR A 67 -11.47 -8.53 7.13
CA THR A 67 -11.31 -8.58 8.59
C THR A 67 -10.03 -9.28 9.06
N ASN A 68 -9.22 -9.77 8.12
CA ASN A 68 -7.93 -10.40 8.42
C ASN A 68 -6.77 -9.39 8.42
N CYS A 69 -5.61 -9.82 8.89
CA CYS A 69 -4.38 -9.04 8.96
C CYS A 69 -3.58 -9.12 7.65
N SER A 70 -3.72 -10.24 6.92
CA SER A 70 -2.93 -10.56 5.73
C SER A 70 -3.37 -9.87 4.45
N ALA A 71 -4.57 -9.27 4.42
CA ALA A 71 -5.25 -8.86 3.20
C ALA A 71 -5.41 -10.01 2.17
N ASN A 72 -5.48 -11.26 2.64
CA ASN A 72 -5.42 -12.49 1.83
C ASN A 72 -4.13 -12.66 1.01
N LYS A 73 -3.05 -11.95 1.35
CA LYS A 73 -1.80 -11.90 0.58
C LYS A 73 -0.59 -12.42 1.35
N TYR A 74 -0.48 -12.10 2.64
CA TYR A 74 0.63 -12.49 3.51
C TYR A 74 0.12 -13.34 4.68
N PRO A 75 -0.16 -14.64 4.46
CA PRO A 75 -0.86 -15.50 5.42
C PRO A 75 -0.17 -15.58 6.79
N GLU A 76 1.15 -15.38 6.86
CA GLU A 76 1.89 -15.33 8.13
C GLU A 76 1.35 -14.24 9.08
N LEU A 77 0.79 -13.15 8.56
CA LEU A 77 0.24 -12.08 9.39
C LEU A 77 -1.04 -12.50 10.13
N ASP A 78 -1.72 -13.56 9.67
CA ASP A 78 -2.93 -14.11 10.32
C ASP A 78 -2.59 -15.22 11.34
N ASP A 79 -1.37 -15.73 11.35
CA ASP A 79 -0.95 -16.80 12.25
C ASP A 79 -0.59 -16.24 13.63
N ASP A 80 -1.47 -16.50 14.60
CA ASP A 80 -1.31 -16.07 16.00
C ASP A 80 -0.32 -16.91 16.80
N SER A 81 0.14 -18.04 16.25
CA SER A 81 1.16 -18.87 16.89
C SER A 81 2.58 -18.35 16.66
N LEU A 82 2.76 -17.44 15.70
CA LEU A 82 4.02 -16.72 15.52
C LEU A 82 4.23 -15.80 16.73
N GLY A 83 5.46 -15.76 17.25
CA GLY A 83 5.82 -15.09 18.50
C GLY A 83 5.76 -13.55 18.46
N TRP A 84 4.63 -12.98 18.04
CA TRP A 84 4.36 -11.56 18.00
C TRP A 84 4.59 -10.93 19.36
N VAL A 85 5.37 -9.86 19.38
CA VAL A 85 5.69 -9.10 20.60
C VAL A 85 4.61 -8.04 20.80
N PRO A 86 3.76 -8.14 21.83
CA PRO A 86 2.67 -7.20 21.95
C PRO A 86 3.14 -5.87 22.53
N GLN A 87 2.60 -4.81 21.98
CA GLN A 87 3.02 -3.45 22.25
C GLN A 87 2.32 -2.94 23.51
N LYS A 88 3.10 -2.59 24.53
CA LYS A 88 2.57 -2.04 25.77
C LYS A 88 2.08 -0.62 25.54
N VAL A 89 0.81 -0.38 25.80
CA VAL A 89 0.16 0.91 25.53
C VAL A 89 -0.77 1.32 26.68
N SER A 90 -1.20 2.58 26.64
CA SER A 90 -2.13 3.15 27.63
C SER A 90 -3.54 3.33 27.04
N GLY A 91 -4.49 3.78 27.87
CA GLY A 91 -5.85 4.06 27.42
C GLY A 91 -5.97 5.16 26.35
N ARG A 92 -4.93 5.95 26.07
CA ARG A 92 -4.88 6.84 24.90
C ARG A 92 -3.57 6.61 24.17
N THR A 93 -3.66 6.14 22.92
CA THR A 93 -2.50 5.64 22.20
C THR A 93 -2.43 6.25 20.80
N THR A 94 -1.25 6.76 20.45
CA THR A 94 -1.00 7.31 19.13
C THR A 94 -0.46 6.22 18.20
N PHE A 95 -1.11 6.05 17.06
CA PHE A 95 -0.72 5.18 15.97
C PHE A 95 -0.11 6.00 14.83
N THR A 96 1.08 5.63 14.38
CA THR A 96 1.81 6.25 13.28
C THR A 96 1.75 5.34 12.06
N TRP A 97 1.21 5.87 10.96
CA TRP A 97 1.31 5.30 9.63
C TRP A 97 2.48 5.91 8.89
N LYS A 98 3.28 5.07 8.23
CA LYS A 98 4.29 5.49 7.27
C LYS A 98 3.86 5.07 5.88
N ASN A 99 3.80 6.03 4.97
CA ASN A 99 3.46 5.83 3.57
C ASN A 99 4.73 5.94 2.72
N THR A 100 4.91 5.01 1.79
CA THR A 100 5.93 5.10 0.72
C THR A 100 5.32 5.58 -0.60
N ALA A 101 4.00 5.46 -0.74
CA ALA A 101 3.20 6.08 -1.77
C ALA A 101 1.87 6.52 -1.14
N ASN A 102 1.76 7.80 -0.80
CA ASN A 102 0.53 8.39 -0.26
C ASN A 102 -0.51 8.56 -1.38
N HIS A 103 -1.76 8.19 -1.11
CA HIS A 103 -2.84 8.17 -2.10
C HIS A 103 -4.06 8.92 -1.55
N ARG A 104 -4.96 9.36 -2.44
CA ARG A 104 -6.26 9.89 -2.04
C ARG A 104 -6.92 8.94 -1.05
N THR A 105 -7.35 9.44 0.10
CA THR A 105 -7.77 8.60 1.23
C THR A 105 -9.24 8.82 1.57
N LEU A 106 -10.01 7.74 1.61
CA LEU A 106 -11.38 7.78 2.10
C LEU A 106 -11.39 8.01 3.61
N ASN A 107 -10.78 7.11 4.36
CA ASN A 107 -10.67 7.19 5.81
C ASN A 107 -9.63 6.18 6.34
N TRP A 108 -9.38 6.25 7.65
CA TRP A 108 -8.77 5.17 8.41
C TRP A 108 -9.77 4.64 9.43
N GLU A 109 -9.81 3.33 9.58
CA GLU A 109 -10.67 2.64 10.54
C GLU A 109 -9.81 1.80 11.50
N TYR A 110 -10.20 1.77 12.76
CA TYR A 110 -9.53 1.00 13.81
C TYR A 110 -10.52 0.05 14.45
N PHE A 111 -10.15 -1.23 14.54
CA PHE A 111 -10.99 -2.28 15.08
C PHE A 111 -10.30 -3.05 16.20
N LEU A 112 -11.07 -3.44 17.21
CA LEU A 112 -10.72 -4.50 18.17
C LEU A 112 -11.70 -5.65 17.96
N GLY A 113 -11.19 -6.77 17.44
CA GLY A 113 -12.05 -7.83 16.90
C GLY A 113 -12.96 -7.31 15.78
N ASP A 114 -14.28 -7.47 15.98
CA ASP A 114 -15.31 -6.96 15.05
C ASP A 114 -15.83 -5.56 15.42
N THR A 115 -15.39 -5.01 16.57
CA THR A 115 -15.85 -3.70 17.03
C THR A 115 -14.99 -2.60 16.41
N ARG A 116 -15.61 -1.74 15.59
CA ARG A 116 -14.96 -0.51 15.11
C ARG A 116 -14.92 0.53 16.23
N ILE A 117 -13.71 0.87 16.67
CA ILE A 117 -13.48 1.77 17.81
C ILE A 117 -13.17 3.20 17.40
N ALA A 118 -12.71 3.42 16.16
CA ALA A 118 -12.49 4.75 15.62
C ALA A 118 -12.60 4.78 14.09
N VAL A 119 -12.98 5.95 13.58
CA VAL A 119 -12.91 6.32 12.16
C VAL A 119 -12.29 7.71 12.09
N ILE A 120 -11.26 7.87 11.27
CA ILE A 120 -10.65 9.16 10.97
C ILE A 120 -10.92 9.47 9.50
N ASP A 121 -11.63 10.55 9.24
CA ASP A 121 -11.94 10.96 7.87
C ASP A 121 -10.67 11.39 7.12
N GLY A 122 -10.49 10.88 5.89
CA GLY A 122 -9.40 11.27 5.00
C GLY A 122 -9.74 12.43 4.09
N GLY A 123 -11.00 12.90 4.11
CA GLY A 123 -11.47 14.02 3.29
C GLY A 123 -11.44 13.74 1.78
N ASN A 124 -11.16 12.50 1.37
CA ASN A 124 -10.85 12.15 -0.01
C ASN A 124 -9.67 12.97 -0.57
N GLU A 125 -8.65 13.25 0.26
CA GLU A 125 -7.44 13.98 -0.08
C GLU A 125 -6.19 13.09 0.04
N GLN A 126 -5.07 13.53 -0.54
CA GLN A 126 -3.79 12.85 -0.38
C GLN A 126 -3.18 13.24 0.97
N PRO A 127 -2.95 12.28 1.89
CA PRO A 127 -2.41 12.59 3.20
C PRO A 127 -0.89 12.84 3.12
N PRO A 128 -0.27 13.37 4.19
CA PRO A 128 1.17 13.38 4.32
C PRO A 128 1.79 11.97 4.23
N MET A 129 3.09 11.90 3.98
CA MET A 129 3.83 10.62 3.97
C MET A 129 3.89 9.94 5.34
N GLU A 130 3.69 10.71 6.42
CA GLU A 130 3.53 10.17 7.77
C GLU A 130 2.26 10.73 8.39
N VAL A 131 1.41 9.86 8.91
CA VAL A 131 0.12 10.22 9.50
C VAL A 131 0.07 9.68 10.92
N THR A 132 -0.44 10.47 11.87
CA THR A 132 -0.63 10.03 13.25
C THR A 132 -2.07 10.17 13.68
N HIS A 133 -2.59 9.15 14.37
CA HIS A 133 -3.94 9.15 14.94
C HIS A 133 -3.90 8.75 16.40
N THR A 134 -4.55 9.51 17.26
CA THR A 134 -4.70 9.16 18.67
C THR A 134 -6.02 8.43 18.87
N ILE A 135 -5.94 7.18 19.28
CA ILE A 135 -7.09 6.28 19.47
C ILE A 135 -7.34 6.10 20.97
N ASP A 136 -8.60 6.23 21.37
CA ASP A 136 -9.03 5.98 22.74
C ASP A 136 -9.25 4.49 22.96
N LEU A 137 -8.45 3.92 23.84
CA LEU A 137 -8.45 2.53 24.26
C LEU A 137 -8.83 2.38 25.74
N SER A 138 -9.30 3.45 26.40
CA SER A 138 -9.54 3.49 27.85
C SER A 138 -10.60 2.50 28.34
N ASN A 139 -11.51 2.07 27.46
CA ASN A 139 -12.51 1.05 27.75
C ASN A 139 -12.02 -0.39 27.55
N TYR A 140 -10.74 -0.58 27.19
CA TYR A 140 -10.13 -1.87 26.92
C TYR A 140 -8.93 -2.10 27.83
N SER A 141 -8.63 -3.37 28.11
CA SER A 141 -7.46 -3.76 28.89
C SER A 141 -6.93 -5.12 28.46
N GLY A 142 -5.71 -5.44 28.89
CA GLY A 142 -5.04 -6.71 28.65
C GLY A 142 -4.62 -6.90 27.19
N ARG A 143 -4.44 -8.16 26.81
CA ARG A 143 -4.10 -8.58 25.45
C ARG A 143 -5.25 -8.26 24.50
N GLN A 144 -4.96 -7.47 23.47
CA GLN A 144 -5.90 -7.13 22.41
C GLN A 144 -5.20 -7.20 21.06
N LYS A 145 -5.94 -7.51 20.00
CA LYS A 145 -5.45 -7.40 18.62
C LYS A 145 -6.20 -6.29 17.92
N LEU A 146 -5.48 -5.23 17.55
CA LEU A 146 -6.03 -4.12 16.80
C LEU A 146 -5.79 -4.33 15.31
N ARG A 147 -6.82 -4.11 14.50
CA ARG A 147 -6.71 -4.02 13.04
C ARG A 147 -6.92 -2.57 12.61
N ALA A 148 -5.88 -1.96 12.07
CA ALA A 148 -5.92 -0.64 11.45
C ALA A 148 -6.10 -0.83 9.93
N VAL A 149 -7.05 -0.11 9.35
CA VAL A 149 -7.41 -0.18 7.94
C VAL A 149 -7.27 1.21 7.34
N TRP A 150 -6.50 1.35 6.26
CA TRP A 150 -6.43 2.56 5.45
C TRP A 150 -7.22 2.34 4.17
N ASN A 151 -8.39 2.97 4.05
CA ASN A 151 -9.26 2.84 2.89
C ASN A 151 -8.90 3.91 1.83
N ILE A 152 -8.57 3.48 0.61
CA ILE A 152 -8.22 4.40 -0.49
C ILE A 152 -9.50 5.08 -1.02
N GLY A 153 -9.40 6.36 -1.39
CA GLY A 153 -10.54 7.21 -1.76
C GLY A 153 -11.18 6.86 -3.10
N ASP A 154 -10.35 6.62 -4.09
CA ASP A 154 -10.68 6.53 -5.52
C ASP A 154 -10.41 5.15 -6.14
N THR A 155 -10.08 4.15 -5.31
CA THR A 155 -9.97 2.74 -5.72
C THR A 155 -10.80 1.82 -4.81
N ALA A 156 -10.90 0.54 -5.17
CA ALA A 156 -11.56 -0.46 -4.35
C ALA A 156 -10.64 -1.07 -3.25
N ALA A 157 -9.39 -0.61 -3.17
CA ALA A 157 -8.36 -1.19 -2.30
C ALA A 157 -8.32 -0.55 -0.90
N ALA A 158 -7.74 -1.30 0.03
CA ALA A 158 -7.39 -0.86 1.38
C ALA A 158 -6.09 -1.54 1.84
N PHE A 159 -5.42 -0.92 2.81
CA PHE A 159 -4.21 -1.44 3.46
C PHE A 159 -4.52 -1.86 4.88
N TYR A 160 -3.99 -3.02 5.28
CA TYR A 160 -4.32 -3.67 6.55
C TYR A 160 -3.09 -3.80 7.43
N SER A 161 -3.20 -3.38 8.69
CA SER A 161 -2.11 -3.44 9.66
C SER A 161 -2.62 -3.90 11.01
N CYS A 162 -2.22 -5.11 11.41
CA CYS A 162 -2.55 -5.64 12.73
C CYS A 162 -1.46 -5.28 13.75
N VAL A 163 -1.88 -4.90 14.95
CA VAL A 163 -1.02 -4.58 16.08
C VAL A 163 -1.48 -5.40 17.27
N ASP A 164 -0.63 -6.29 17.76
CA ASP A 164 -0.85 -6.96 19.03
C ASP A 164 -0.54 -5.98 20.16
N LEU A 165 -1.50 -5.73 21.03
CA LEU A 165 -1.43 -4.74 22.11
C LEU A 165 -1.46 -5.43 23.47
N GLU A 166 -0.76 -4.82 24.41
CA GLU A 166 -0.94 -5.04 25.85
C GLU A 166 -1.40 -3.72 26.46
N ILE A 167 -2.71 -3.58 26.67
CA ILE A 167 -3.32 -2.33 27.15
C ILE A 167 -3.32 -2.35 28.68
N GLY A 168 -2.54 -1.46 29.29
CA GLY A 168 -2.52 -1.33 30.75
C GLY A 168 -3.89 -0.87 31.26
N GLY A 169 -4.48 -1.65 32.18
CA GLY A 169 -5.67 -1.22 32.91
C GLY A 169 -5.37 0.07 33.69
N SER A 170 -6.40 0.90 33.93
CA SER A 170 -6.31 2.17 34.65
C SER A 170 -5.79 2.00 36.09
N GLY A 171 -4.48 1.82 36.22
CA GLY A 171 -3.74 1.73 37.47
C GLY A 171 -2.45 2.51 37.27
N GLY A 172 -2.38 3.68 37.90
CA GLY A 172 -1.34 4.68 37.71
C GLY A 172 0.07 4.11 37.76
N GLY A 173 0.73 4.14 36.61
CA GLY A 173 2.15 3.87 36.46
C GLY A 173 2.57 4.42 35.11
N THR A 174 2.97 5.69 35.07
CA THR A 174 3.52 6.34 33.88
C THR A 174 4.65 5.49 33.31
N PRO A 175 4.52 4.93 32.09
CA PRO A 175 5.68 4.46 31.37
C PRO A 175 6.41 5.71 30.88
N THR A 176 7.59 5.98 31.42
CA THR A 176 8.49 7.01 30.89
C THR A 176 9.02 6.54 29.54
N THR A 177 8.27 6.78 28.47
CA THR A 177 8.82 6.74 27.12
C THR A 177 9.51 8.08 26.88
N THR A 178 10.83 8.10 26.96
CA THR A 178 11.65 9.20 26.43
C THR A 178 11.57 9.18 24.90
N THR A 179 10.52 9.81 24.36
CA THR A 179 10.46 10.21 22.95
C THR A 179 11.05 11.62 22.83
N PRO A 180 12.02 11.87 21.94
CA PRO A 180 12.50 13.22 21.66
C PRO A 180 11.33 14.07 21.16
N LYS A 181 11.13 15.23 21.79
CA LYS A 181 10.21 16.27 21.34
C LYS A 181 10.48 16.59 19.85
N PRO A 182 9.47 16.52 18.95
CA PRO A 182 9.59 17.11 17.63
C PRO A 182 9.70 18.62 17.80
N THR A 183 10.90 19.16 17.60
CA THR A 183 11.09 20.60 17.42
C THR A 183 10.52 20.95 16.06
N THR A 184 9.39 21.65 16.03
CA THR A 184 8.89 22.32 14.83
C THR A 184 9.86 23.45 14.46
N THR A 185 10.91 23.13 13.73
CA THR A 185 11.72 24.14 13.05
C THR A 185 11.05 24.43 11.73
N LYS A 186 10.42 25.60 11.64
CA LYS A 186 9.94 26.22 10.40
C LYS A 186 11.04 26.13 9.33
N PRO A 187 10.75 25.65 8.10
CA PRO A 187 11.74 25.67 7.02
C PRO A 187 12.26 27.10 6.81
N PRO A 188 13.59 27.31 6.67
CA PRO A 188 14.10 28.62 6.29
C PRO A 188 13.64 28.91 4.87
N THR A 189 12.84 29.96 4.73
CA THR A 189 12.49 30.57 3.44
C THR A 189 13.77 31.20 2.89
N THR A 190 14.45 30.53 1.97
CA THR A 190 15.53 31.14 1.19
C THR A 190 14.94 31.75 -0.07
N THR A 191 14.85 33.08 -0.05
CA THR A 191 14.58 33.92 -1.23
C THR A 191 15.74 33.75 -2.23
N PRO A 192 15.51 33.39 -3.50
CA PRO A 192 16.55 33.39 -4.52
C PRO A 192 16.99 34.84 -4.84
N PRO A 193 18.31 35.14 -4.91
CA PRO A 193 18.77 36.42 -5.39
C PRO A 193 18.51 36.55 -6.90
N ALA A 194 17.88 37.66 -7.29
CA ALA A 194 17.83 38.11 -8.66
C ALA A 194 19.21 38.68 -9.06
N THR A 195 19.78 38.15 -10.15
CA THR A 195 20.89 38.82 -10.84
C THR A 195 20.70 38.71 -12.34
N THR A 196 20.38 39.86 -12.93
CA THR A 196 20.42 40.16 -14.35
C THR A 196 21.86 40.37 -14.81
N THR A 197 22.28 39.69 -15.88
CA THR A 197 23.20 40.22 -16.92
C THR A 197 23.22 39.31 -18.16
N LYS A 198 22.94 39.92 -19.32
CA LYS A 198 23.14 39.47 -20.72
C LYS A 198 24.57 39.92 -21.18
N PRO A 199 25.09 39.78 -22.44
CA PRO A 199 25.23 38.73 -23.51
C PRO A 199 26.74 38.33 -23.73
N PRO A 200 27.24 37.59 -24.77
CA PRO A 200 26.71 37.38 -26.14
C PRO A 200 26.77 35.97 -26.76
N ALA A 201 26.02 35.86 -27.86
CA ALA A 201 25.95 34.73 -28.77
C ALA A 201 27.25 34.52 -29.54
N THR A 202 27.69 33.25 -29.63
CA THR A 202 28.55 32.78 -30.71
C THR A 202 28.10 31.38 -31.13
N THR A 203 27.68 31.29 -32.37
CA THR A 203 27.35 30.08 -33.15
C THR A 203 28.59 29.24 -33.42
N THR A 204 28.56 27.94 -33.09
CA THR A 204 29.31 26.91 -33.83
C THR A 204 28.52 25.60 -33.87
N THR A 205 28.08 25.25 -35.08
CA THR A 205 27.47 24.01 -35.55
C THR A 205 28.46 22.83 -35.58
N THR A 206 28.02 21.60 -35.22
CA THR A 206 28.27 20.29 -35.89
C THR A 206 27.65 19.14 -35.05
N PRO A 207 27.06 18.07 -35.65
CA PRO A 207 26.02 17.26 -35.02
C PRO A 207 26.51 16.02 -34.26
N ALA A 208 25.78 15.66 -33.19
CA ALA A 208 25.90 14.39 -32.46
C ALA A 208 24.97 13.32 -33.07
N PRO A 209 25.35 12.02 -33.06
CA PRO A 209 24.66 10.99 -33.84
C PRO A 209 23.29 10.63 -33.25
N THR A 210 22.29 10.61 -34.12
CA THR A 210 20.96 10.05 -33.86
C THR A 210 21.07 8.52 -33.83
N THR A 211 21.08 7.92 -32.65
CA THR A 211 20.83 6.48 -32.52
C THR A 211 19.32 6.27 -32.47
N THR A 212 18.77 5.91 -33.63
CA THR A 212 17.41 5.42 -33.78
C THR A 212 17.28 4.08 -33.06
N HIS A 213 16.57 4.01 -31.93
CA HIS A 213 16.16 2.73 -31.36
C HIS A 213 15.03 2.16 -32.21
N GLN A 214 15.40 1.30 -33.15
CA GLN A 214 14.47 0.51 -33.94
C GLN A 214 13.77 -0.53 -33.04
N HIS A 215 12.46 -0.62 -33.20
CA HIS A 215 11.62 -1.75 -32.84
C HIS A 215 12.08 -2.98 -33.66
N PRO A 216 12.47 -4.10 -33.03
CA PRO A 216 12.67 -5.35 -33.75
C PRO A 216 11.33 -6.10 -33.87
N THR A 217 10.75 -6.11 -35.05
CA THR A 217 9.75 -7.12 -35.43
C THR A 217 10.46 -8.40 -35.84
N THR A 218 10.51 -9.39 -34.94
CA THR A 218 10.87 -10.78 -35.27
C THR A 218 9.93 -11.76 -34.58
N THR A 219 9.33 -12.61 -35.41
CA THR A 219 8.45 -13.73 -35.08
C THR A 219 9.24 -14.85 -34.39
N THR A 220 9.22 -14.89 -33.06
CA THR A 220 9.29 -16.07 -32.15
C THR A 220 9.15 -15.52 -30.73
N ALA A 221 8.23 -16.04 -29.91
CA ALA A 221 8.01 -15.56 -28.54
C ALA A 221 9.32 -15.60 -27.74
N PRO A 222 9.83 -14.47 -27.22
CA PRO A 222 11.06 -14.48 -26.43
C PRO A 222 10.82 -15.27 -25.14
N ALA A 223 11.74 -16.19 -24.83
CA ALA A 223 11.86 -16.68 -23.46
C ALA A 223 12.04 -15.48 -22.53
N ALA A 224 11.23 -15.40 -21.48
CA ALA A 224 11.25 -14.33 -20.50
C ALA A 224 12.69 -14.06 -20.03
N ALA A 225 13.19 -12.84 -20.26
CA ALA A 225 14.58 -12.47 -19.95
C ALA A 225 14.85 -12.69 -18.45
N ALA A 226 16.08 -13.10 -18.08
CA ALA A 226 16.41 -13.27 -16.67
C ALA A 226 16.22 -11.96 -15.89
N TRP A 227 15.64 -12.03 -14.69
CA TRP A 227 15.49 -10.89 -13.79
C TRP A 227 16.86 -10.30 -13.43
N ARG A 228 16.93 -8.98 -13.33
CA ARG A 228 18.13 -8.20 -13.04
C ARG A 228 17.85 -7.05 -12.07
N GLN A 229 18.74 -6.84 -11.11
CA GLN A 229 18.78 -5.63 -10.27
C GLN A 229 19.08 -4.40 -11.14
N GLY A 230 18.48 -3.26 -10.80
CA GLY A 230 18.61 -1.99 -11.52
C GLY A 230 17.76 -1.89 -12.79
N ALA A 231 17.15 -2.99 -13.25
CA ALA A 231 16.27 -2.96 -14.41
C ALA A 231 14.91 -2.32 -14.07
N THR A 232 14.32 -1.70 -15.10
CA THR A 232 12.94 -1.22 -15.08
C THR A 232 12.05 -2.20 -15.82
N TYR A 233 10.92 -2.55 -15.22
CA TYR A 233 9.92 -3.43 -15.81
C TYR A 233 8.58 -2.70 -15.93
N ALA A 234 7.90 -2.91 -17.05
CA ALA A 234 6.51 -2.51 -17.24
C ALA A 234 5.55 -3.60 -16.75
N VAL A 235 4.30 -3.22 -16.49
CA VAL A 235 3.25 -4.21 -16.16
C VAL A 235 3.10 -5.20 -17.31
N GLY A 236 3.05 -6.50 -16.98
CA GLY A 236 2.94 -7.59 -17.97
C GLY A 236 4.27 -8.13 -18.49
N ASP A 237 5.41 -7.46 -18.21
CA ASP A 237 6.73 -8.00 -18.55
C ASP A 237 6.94 -9.36 -17.89
N LYS A 238 7.52 -10.31 -18.63
CA LYS A 238 7.86 -11.63 -18.10
C LYS A 238 9.35 -11.78 -17.90
N VAL A 239 9.74 -12.28 -16.73
CA VAL A 239 11.14 -12.57 -16.38
C VAL A 239 11.33 -13.99 -15.89
N THR A 240 12.55 -14.52 -16.02
CA THR A 240 12.96 -15.78 -15.36
C THR A 240 13.80 -15.50 -14.11
N TYR A 241 13.50 -16.18 -13.00
CA TYR A 241 14.28 -16.13 -11.77
C TYR A 241 14.31 -17.52 -11.11
N GLN A 242 15.52 -18.03 -10.84
CA GLN A 242 15.73 -19.39 -10.28
C GLN A 242 14.95 -20.49 -11.03
N GLY A 243 14.93 -20.41 -12.37
CA GLY A 243 14.26 -21.40 -13.22
C GLY A 243 12.73 -21.29 -13.30
N ARG A 244 12.11 -20.29 -12.64
CA ARG A 244 10.66 -20.03 -12.71
C ARG A 244 10.38 -18.74 -13.48
N THR A 245 9.25 -18.69 -14.17
CA THR A 245 8.80 -17.50 -14.89
C THR A 245 7.86 -16.68 -14.00
N TYR A 246 8.03 -15.36 -14.03
CA TYR A 246 7.21 -14.41 -13.30
C TYR A 246 6.70 -13.31 -14.24
N THR A 247 5.55 -12.74 -13.93
CA THR A 247 4.96 -11.59 -14.62
C THR A 247 4.99 -10.38 -13.69
N CYS A 248 5.42 -9.24 -14.21
CA CYS A 248 5.42 -7.95 -13.49
C CYS A 248 3.98 -7.47 -13.31
N ARG A 249 3.59 -7.16 -12.06
CA ARG A 249 2.25 -6.67 -11.68
C ARG A 249 2.17 -5.15 -11.69
N GLN A 250 3.23 -4.49 -11.22
CA GLN A 250 3.32 -3.04 -11.07
C GLN A 250 4.61 -2.55 -11.72
N ALA A 251 4.54 -1.53 -12.56
CA ALA A 251 5.72 -0.98 -13.21
C ALA A 251 6.68 -0.40 -12.15
N HIS A 252 7.96 -0.80 -12.20
CA HIS A 252 8.94 -0.42 -11.18
C HIS A 252 10.37 -0.50 -11.72
N THR A 253 11.28 0.16 -11.01
CA THR A 253 12.73 -0.04 -11.15
C THR A 253 13.25 -0.77 -9.92
N VAL A 254 14.03 -1.83 -10.12
CA VAL A 254 14.57 -2.66 -9.03
C VAL A 254 15.76 -1.96 -8.37
N HIS A 255 15.49 -1.15 -7.35
CA HIS A 255 16.54 -0.46 -6.59
C HIS A 255 17.15 -1.33 -5.47
N ASP A 256 16.36 -2.22 -4.87
CA ASP A 256 16.78 -3.12 -3.79
C ASP A 256 17.03 -4.54 -4.32
N PRO A 257 18.17 -5.19 -4.00
CA PRO A 257 18.45 -6.56 -4.42
C PRO A 257 17.47 -7.60 -3.85
N ASN A 258 16.74 -7.27 -2.78
CA ASN A 258 15.72 -8.16 -2.19
C ASN A 258 14.37 -8.07 -2.89
N TRP A 259 14.16 -7.16 -3.83
CA TRP A 259 12.96 -7.09 -4.68
C TRP A 259 12.97 -8.15 -5.78
N THR A 260 13.34 -9.37 -5.39
CA THR A 260 13.30 -10.53 -6.25
C THR A 260 11.85 -10.98 -6.42
N PRO A 261 11.51 -11.66 -7.54
CA PRO A 261 10.15 -12.11 -7.79
C PRO A 261 9.48 -12.92 -6.67
N PRO A 262 10.16 -13.88 -6.00
CA PRO A 262 9.54 -14.60 -4.87
C PRO A 262 9.40 -13.75 -3.60
N ASN A 263 10.20 -12.70 -3.42
CA ASN A 263 10.22 -11.88 -2.21
C ASN A 263 9.27 -10.69 -2.24
N THR A 264 8.81 -10.27 -3.43
CA THR A 264 7.93 -9.11 -3.59
C THR A 264 6.65 -9.44 -4.38
N PRO A 265 5.72 -10.22 -3.80
CA PRO A 265 4.41 -10.51 -4.38
C PRO A 265 3.59 -9.30 -4.82
N ALA A 266 3.86 -8.10 -4.29
CA ALA A 266 3.23 -6.88 -4.80
C ALA A 266 3.69 -6.54 -6.23
N LEU A 267 4.97 -6.78 -6.53
CA LEU A 267 5.59 -6.43 -7.80
C LEU A 267 5.51 -7.57 -8.83
N TRP A 268 5.40 -8.82 -8.37
CA TRP A 268 5.53 -10.00 -9.23
C TRP A 268 4.44 -11.06 -8.97
N SER A 269 4.02 -11.76 -10.02
CA SER A 269 3.22 -12.99 -9.94
C SER A 269 3.99 -14.15 -10.55
N ALA A 270 3.84 -15.37 -10.04
CA ALA A 270 4.23 -16.54 -10.82
C ALA A 270 3.41 -16.57 -12.12
N ALA A 271 4.07 -16.83 -13.25
CA ALA A 271 3.45 -16.90 -14.57
C ALA A 271 2.83 -18.26 -14.87
#